data_AF-A0A1I3KW47-F1
#
_entry.id   AF-A0A1I3KW47-F1
#
_cell.length_a   1.000
_cell.length_b   1.000
_cell.length_c   1.000
_cell.angle_alpha   90.00
_cell.angle_beta   90.00
_cell.angle_gamma   90.00
#
_symmetry.space_group_name_H-M   'P 1'
#
loop_
_entity.id
_entity.type
_entity.pdbx_description
1 polymer ?
#
loop_
_entity_poly.entity_id
_entity_poly.type
_entity_poly.pdbx_seq_one_letter_code
_entity_poly.pdbx_strand_id
1 'polypeptide(L)'
;MESYGELLKTTRESKQIDLDRASREISIEKRYLAGLEAEDNAVFPGDAYMIGFLKNYADYLELDSEFILKLFRNKQIQEAPLPQGLYEPHKPRYLLPAIIIPSVLLVAVVAVVLTLLVVKNKNKVEDGVVVSSGAKNRQYELSDKKFVQRVYKGDQLFIPTENDGKIILTVRDTLSAFGIDTPSGVYYIELAEESELDINGDNASDMIVYVSDISSTDESRGAEVSILLRHGVAVETSVVAAEDIPFASEVKSSHPYKVIHEDNRAYPFTINASFRGPCLFRDRVDNSQSVESYFARGDLFTATPRNGIRLWMSNFNTVKITIIADSKSFDLDIGAAGQIFVEDIKWIKDTDGKYKLVVIELD
;
A
#
# COMPACT_ATOMS: atom_id res chain seq x y z
N MET A 1 -50.26 8.35 -1.22
CA MET A 1 -49.46 8.78 -0.04
C MET A 1 -49.18 10.24 -0.25
N GLU A 2 -49.38 11.09 0.77
CA GLU A 2 -49.19 12.53 0.61
C GLU A 2 -47.70 12.84 0.41
N SER A 3 -47.37 13.53 -0.69
CA SER A 3 -46.03 14.03 -0.98
C SER A 3 -45.74 15.25 -0.12
N TYR A 4 -44.61 15.27 0.57
CA TYR A 4 -44.24 16.42 1.39
C TYR A 4 -43.83 17.61 0.51
N GLY A 5 -43.21 17.36 -0.65
CA GLY A 5 -42.83 18.39 -1.61
C GLY A 5 -44.04 19.11 -2.20
N GLU A 6 -45.08 18.37 -2.57
CA GLU A 6 -46.33 18.95 -3.09
C GLU A 6 -47.07 19.77 -2.02
N LEU A 7 -47.05 19.32 -0.76
CA LEU A 7 -47.64 20.04 0.37
C LEU A 7 -46.91 21.36 0.65
N LEU A 8 -45.57 21.37 0.63
CA LEU A 8 -44.75 22.58 0.77
C LEU A 8 -45.04 23.57 -0.36
N LYS A 9 -45.06 23.09 -1.61
CA LYS A 9 -45.33 23.91 -2.79
C LYS A 9 -46.72 24.55 -2.74
N THR A 10 -47.75 23.74 -2.47
CA THR A 10 -49.14 24.20 -2.42
C THR A 10 -49.33 25.22 -1.29
N THR A 11 -48.71 24.99 -0.13
CA THR A 11 -48.77 25.93 1.00
C THR A 11 -48.07 27.24 0.65
N ARG A 12 -46.87 27.18 0.06
CA ARG A 12 -46.16 28.38 -0.40
C ARG A 12 -46.99 29.19 -1.40
N GLU A 13 -47.57 28.53 -2.40
CA GLU A 13 -48.36 29.16 -3.46
C GLU A 13 -49.66 29.75 -2.92
N SER A 14 -50.34 29.06 -1.99
CA SER A 14 -51.54 29.59 -1.33
C SER A 14 -51.26 30.84 -0.48
N LYS A 15 -50.05 30.94 0.09
CA LYS A 15 -49.56 32.13 0.81
C LYS A 15 -49.01 33.22 -0.13
N GLN A 16 -49.04 33.01 -1.45
CA GLN A 16 -48.52 33.92 -2.48
C GLN A 16 -47.03 34.27 -2.25
N ILE A 17 -46.25 33.31 -1.75
CA ILE A 17 -44.81 33.47 -1.53
C ILE A 17 -44.08 32.94 -2.75
N ASP A 18 -43.17 33.73 -3.32
CA ASP A 18 -42.27 33.24 -4.37
C ASP A 18 -41.04 32.56 -3.75
N LEU A 19 -40.45 31.61 -4.46
CA LEU A 19 -39.24 30.90 -4.02
C LEU A 19 -38.07 31.85 -3.76
N ASP A 20 -37.93 32.91 -4.56
CA ASP A 20 -36.90 33.94 -4.35
C ASP A 20 -37.11 34.70 -3.04
N ARG A 21 -38.37 34.91 -2.64
CA ARG A 21 -38.72 35.55 -1.37
C ARG A 21 -38.42 34.63 -0.20
N ALA A 22 -38.90 33.39 -0.25
CA ALA A 22 -38.63 32.38 0.79
C ALA A 22 -37.12 32.20 0.99
N SER A 23 -36.36 32.08 -0.11
CA SER A 23 -34.91 31.91 -0.11
C SER A 23 -34.18 33.02 0.65
N ARG A 24 -34.58 34.28 0.44
CA ARG A 24 -34.00 35.43 1.14
C ARG A 24 -34.38 35.47 2.63
N GLU A 25 -35.63 35.18 2.96
CA GLU A 25 -36.12 35.30 4.34
C GLU A 25 -35.54 34.24 5.27
N ILE A 26 -35.34 33.00 4.79
CA ILE A 26 -34.79 31.90 5.60
C ILE A 26 -33.31 31.60 5.34
N SER A 27 -32.65 32.39 4.47
CA SER A 27 -31.23 32.24 4.11
C SER A 27 -30.86 30.85 3.57
N ILE A 28 -31.75 30.25 2.77
CA ILE A 28 -31.53 28.97 2.08
C ILE A 28 -31.58 29.23 0.58
N GLU A 29 -30.58 28.80 -0.19
CA GLU A 29 -30.56 29.05 -1.63
C GLU A 29 -31.78 28.46 -2.36
N LYS A 30 -32.29 29.19 -3.35
CA LYS A 30 -33.48 28.81 -4.14
C LYS A 30 -33.43 27.39 -4.70
N ARG A 31 -32.24 26.91 -5.12
CA ARG A 31 -32.07 25.54 -5.64
C ARG A 31 -32.45 24.46 -4.63
N TYR A 32 -32.19 24.70 -3.34
CA TYR A 32 -32.51 23.74 -2.28
C TYR A 32 -34.01 23.76 -1.97
N LEU A 33 -34.66 24.93 -1.98
CA LEU A 33 -36.11 25.02 -1.79
C LEU A 33 -36.87 24.38 -2.95
N ALA A 34 -36.42 24.60 -4.19
CA ALA A 34 -36.94 23.90 -5.35
C ALA A 34 -36.70 22.37 -5.26
N GLY A 35 -35.53 21.95 -4.76
CA GLY A 35 -35.22 20.55 -4.49
C GLY A 35 -36.15 19.92 -3.45
N LEU A 36 -36.51 20.64 -2.39
CA LEU A 36 -37.47 20.17 -1.38
C LEU A 36 -38.89 20.02 -1.97
N GLU A 37 -39.34 20.98 -2.79
CA GLU A 37 -40.65 20.91 -3.46
C GLU A 37 -40.72 19.82 -4.53
N ALA A 38 -39.60 19.53 -5.21
CA ALA A 38 -39.48 18.43 -6.17
C ALA A 38 -39.14 17.08 -5.53
N GLU A 39 -38.89 17.06 -4.22
CA GLU A 39 -38.39 15.91 -3.46
C GLU A 39 -37.13 15.26 -4.08
N ASP A 40 -36.24 16.09 -4.64
CA ASP A 40 -34.99 15.69 -5.27
C ASP A 40 -33.82 15.73 -4.27
N ASN A 41 -33.52 14.56 -3.69
CA ASN A 41 -32.47 14.40 -2.70
C ASN A 41 -31.05 14.64 -3.26
N ALA A 42 -30.84 14.54 -4.59
CA ALA A 42 -29.51 14.62 -5.20
C ALA A 42 -28.92 16.04 -5.20
N VAL A 43 -29.77 17.06 -5.06
CA VAL A 43 -29.35 18.47 -5.02
C VAL A 43 -28.64 18.81 -3.71
N PHE A 44 -28.88 18.06 -2.63
CA PHE A 44 -28.36 18.36 -1.30
C PHE A 44 -26.98 17.75 -1.09
N PRO A 45 -26.04 18.46 -0.42
CA PRO A 45 -24.72 17.92 -0.07
C PRO A 45 -24.75 16.73 0.90
N GLY A 46 -25.88 16.51 1.58
CA GLY A 46 -26.12 15.37 2.47
C GLY A 46 -27.45 15.46 3.22
N ASP A 47 -27.92 14.33 3.72
CA ASP A 47 -29.24 14.19 4.36
C ASP A 47 -29.45 15.11 5.56
N ALA A 48 -28.39 15.39 6.33
CA ALA A 48 -28.46 16.29 7.48
C ALA A 48 -28.83 17.74 7.07
N TYR A 49 -28.30 18.22 5.95
CA TYR A 49 -28.64 19.54 5.41
C TYR A 49 -30.08 19.57 4.90
N MET A 50 -30.51 18.51 4.24
CA MET A 50 -31.88 18.38 3.75
C MET A 50 -32.89 18.39 4.91
N ILE A 51 -32.64 17.64 5.99
CA ILE A 51 -33.49 17.64 7.19
C ILE A 51 -33.57 19.03 7.82
N GLY A 52 -32.43 19.72 7.94
CA GLY A 52 -32.37 21.07 8.49
C GLY A 52 -33.13 22.10 7.65
N PHE A 53 -32.94 22.06 6.32
CA PHE A 53 -33.61 22.95 5.39
C PHE A 53 -35.11 22.67 5.30
N LEU A 54 -35.50 21.38 5.31
CA LEU A 54 -36.89 20.95 5.31
C LEU A 54 -37.62 21.42 6.56
N LYS A 55 -36.99 21.31 7.73
CA LYS A 55 -37.53 21.83 8.98
C LYS A 55 -37.72 23.35 8.94
N ASN A 56 -36.68 24.09 8.58
CA ASN A 56 -36.72 25.55 8.52
C ASN A 56 -37.78 26.05 7.51
N TYR A 57 -37.87 25.40 6.35
CA TYR A 57 -38.86 25.77 5.35
C TYR A 57 -40.29 25.44 5.76
N ALA A 58 -40.52 24.30 6.43
CA ALA A 58 -41.82 23.95 7.00
C ALA A 58 -42.25 24.95 8.10
N ASP A 59 -41.33 25.30 9.01
CA ASP A 59 -41.58 26.27 10.08
C ASP A 59 -41.92 27.66 9.50
N TYR A 60 -41.20 28.10 8.46
CA TYR A 60 -41.47 29.35 7.75
C TYR A 60 -42.83 29.36 7.04
N LEU A 61 -43.26 28.21 6.50
CA LEU A 61 -44.59 28.04 5.92
C LEU A 61 -45.68 27.79 6.96
N GLU A 62 -45.37 27.81 8.26
CA GLU A 62 -46.26 27.51 9.39
C GLU A 62 -46.91 26.12 9.29
N LEU A 63 -46.17 25.17 8.72
CA LEU A 63 -46.54 23.76 8.70
C LEU A 63 -45.94 23.05 9.92
N ASP A 64 -46.57 21.94 10.33
CA ASP A 64 -46.01 21.09 11.38
C ASP A 64 -44.73 20.40 10.86
N SER A 65 -43.57 20.91 11.26
CA SER A 65 -42.28 20.42 10.79
C SER A 65 -42.00 18.97 11.22
N GLU A 66 -42.51 18.51 12.36
CA GLU A 66 -42.38 17.10 12.78
C GLU A 66 -43.20 16.18 11.86
N PHE A 67 -44.40 16.62 11.45
CA PHE A 67 -45.21 15.91 10.48
C PHE A 67 -44.54 15.83 9.11
N ILE A 68 -43.98 16.93 8.61
CA ILE A 68 -43.26 16.98 7.32
C ILE A 68 -42.01 16.07 7.36
N LEU A 69 -41.24 16.10 8.45
CA LEU A 69 -40.07 15.23 8.62
C LEU A 69 -40.46 13.74 8.69
N LYS A 70 -41.63 13.42 9.26
CA LYS A 70 -42.16 12.06 9.26
C LYS A 70 -42.50 11.58 7.85
N LEU A 71 -43.12 12.43 7.02
CA LEU A 71 -43.39 12.12 5.61
C LEU A 71 -42.09 11.85 4.85
N PHE A 72 -41.08 12.69 5.05
CA PHE A 72 -39.75 12.51 4.46
C PHE A 72 -39.09 11.17 4.85
N ARG A 73 -39.07 10.82 6.14
CA ARG A 73 -38.51 9.53 6.62
C ARG A 73 -39.26 8.33 6.07
N ASN A 74 -40.59 8.41 5.99
CA ASN A 74 -41.41 7.34 5.41
C ASN A 74 -41.10 7.11 3.92
N LYS A 75 -40.75 8.17 3.18
CA LYS A 75 -40.29 8.07 1.79
C LYS A 75 -38.92 7.37 1.70
N GLN A 76 -37.94 7.78 2.52
CA GLN A 76 -36.62 7.14 2.54
C GLN A 76 -36.68 5.64 2.86
N ILE A 77 -37.57 5.20 3.75
CA ILE A 77 -37.73 3.77 4.09
C ILE A 77 -38.30 2.97 2.91
N GLN A 78 -39.16 3.58 2.09
CA GLN A 78 -39.73 2.93 0.90
C GLN A 78 -38.77 2.88 -0.28
N GLU A 79 -37.89 3.88 -0.39
CA GLU A 79 -36.85 3.96 -1.43
C GLU A 79 -35.54 3.27 -1.03
N ALA A 80 -35.44 2.77 0.21
CA ALA A 80 -34.32 1.98 0.65
C ALA A 80 -34.22 0.72 -0.23
N PRO A 81 -33.09 0.49 -0.93
CA PRO A 81 -32.93 -0.71 -1.72
C PRO A 81 -33.08 -1.92 -0.79
N LEU A 82 -33.89 -2.90 -1.21
CA LEU A 82 -34.00 -4.17 -0.51
C LEU A 82 -32.58 -4.72 -0.26
N PRO A 83 -32.25 -5.15 0.96
CA PRO A 83 -30.94 -5.73 1.23
C PRO A 83 -30.71 -6.86 0.22
N GLN A 84 -29.64 -6.73 -0.57
CA GLN A 84 -29.28 -7.68 -1.61
C GLN A 84 -28.86 -9.00 -0.94
N GLY A 85 -29.83 -9.88 -0.69
CA GLY A 85 -29.62 -11.16 -0.03
C GLY A 85 -30.86 -12.06 0.14
N LEU A 86 -32.06 -11.60 -0.25
CA LEU A 86 -33.31 -12.36 -0.07
C LEU A 86 -33.82 -13.10 -1.31
N TYR A 87 -33.11 -13.03 -2.43
CA TYR A 87 -33.39 -13.86 -3.61
C TYR A 87 -32.38 -15.01 -3.68
N GLU A 88 -32.67 -16.10 -2.99
CA GLU A 88 -32.13 -17.40 -3.37
C GLU A 88 -32.90 -17.89 -4.61
N PRO A 89 -32.29 -17.96 -5.81
CA PRO A 89 -32.96 -18.60 -6.93
C PRO A 89 -33.15 -20.08 -6.60
N HIS A 90 -34.40 -20.51 -6.48
CA HIS A 90 -34.77 -21.89 -6.17
C HIS A 90 -34.39 -22.80 -7.35
N LYS A 91 -33.13 -23.26 -7.37
CA LYS A 91 -32.56 -24.08 -8.44
C LYS A 91 -33.25 -25.45 -8.44
N PRO A 92 -33.84 -25.92 -9.55
CA PRO A 92 -34.60 -27.16 -9.57
C PRO A 92 -33.72 -28.37 -9.21
N ARG A 93 -34.12 -29.09 -8.16
CA ARG A 93 -33.36 -30.16 -7.47
C ARG A 93 -32.97 -31.35 -8.36
N TYR A 94 -33.55 -31.48 -9.56
CA TYR A 94 -33.25 -32.54 -10.52
C TYR A 94 -32.13 -32.20 -11.52
N LEU A 95 -31.71 -30.93 -11.66
CA LEU A 95 -30.59 -30.56 -12.53
C LEU A 95 -29.23 -30.92 -11.94
N LEU A 96 -29.12 -30.97 -10.61
CA LEU A 96 -27.89 -31.33 -9.90
C LEU A 96 -27.43 -32.77 -10.23
N PRO A 97 -28.25 -33.84 -10.08
CA PRO A 97 -27.80 -35.18 -10.47
C PRO A 97 -27.58 -35.33 -11.98
N ALA A 98 -28.35 -34.63 -12.82
CA ALA A 98 -28.22 -34.72 -14.28
C ALA A 98 -26.89 -34.14 -14.82
N ILE A 99 -26.26 -33.20 -14.11
CA ILE A 99 -24.95 -32.62 -14.46
C ILE A 99 -23.82 -33.34 -13.71
N ILE A 100 -24.04 -33.67 -12.43
CA ILE A 100 -23.02 -34.29 -11.59
C ILE A 100 -22.69 -35.69 -12.09
N ILE A 101 -23.69 -36.53 -12.41
CA ILE A 101 -23.45 -37.92 -12.85
C ILE A 101 -22.56 -38.00 -14.10
N PRO A 102 -22.84 -37.30 -15.21
CA PRO A 102 -21.95 -37.33 -16.38
C PRO A 102 -20.60 -36.66 -16.12
N SER A 103 -20.53 -35.61 -15.28
CA SER A 103 -19.25 -34.96 -14.94
C SER A 103 -18.34 -35.90 -14.12
N VAL A 104 -18.91 -36.65 -13.17
CA VAL A 104 -18.18 -37.63 -12.36
C VAL A 104 -17.72 -38.81 -13.22
N LEU A 105 -18.56 -39.24 -14.16
CA LEU A 105 -18.20 -40.31 -15.10
C LEU A 105 -17.08 -39.86 -16.05
N LEU A 106 -17.10 -38.62 -16.51
CA LEU A 106 -16.04 -38.03 -17.33
C LEU A 106 -14.73 -37.90 -16.55
N VAL A 107 -14.77 -37.42 -15.30
CA VAL A 107 -13.59 -37.36 -14.43
C VAL A 107 -13.03 -38.76 -14.15
N ALA A 108 -13.89 -39.76 -13.94
CA ALA A 108 -13.45 -41.14 -13.74
C ALA A 108 -12.76 -41.72 -15.00
N VAL A 109 -13.31 -41.46 -16.19
CA VAL A 109 -12.68 -41.90 -17.45
C VAL A 109 -11.34 -41.19 -17.67
N VAL A 110 -11.27 -39.89 -17.42
CA VAL A 110 -10.01 -39.12 -17.52
C VAL A 110 -8.98 -39.63 -16.51
N ALA A 111 -9.40 -39.94 -15.27
CA ALA A 111 -8.53 -40.53 -14.27
C ALA A 111 -8.02 -41.92 -14.69
N VAL A 112 -8.88 -42.78 -15.26
CA VAL A 112 -8.47 -44.09 -15.77
C VAL A 112 -7.47 -43.94 -16.92
N VAL A 113 -7.71 -43.04 -17.87
CA VAL A 113 -6.78 -42.77 -18.98
C VAL A 113 -5.45 -42.21 -18.48
N LEU A 114 -5.48 -41.28 -17.51
CA LEU A 114 -4.27 -40.75 -16.87
C LEU A 114 -3.51 -41.84 -16.10
N THR A 115 -4.20 -42.71 -15.36
CA THR A 115 -3.55 -43.85 -14.67
C THR A 115 -2.91 -44.82 -15.66
N LEU A 116 -3.56 -45.13 -16.79
CA LEU A 116 -2.96 -45.99 -17.82
C LEU A 116 -1.75 -45.33 -18.49
N LEU A 117 -1.76 -44.00 -18.68
CA LEU A 117 -0.62 -43.25 -19.22
C LEU A 117 0.55 -43.17 -18.22
N VAL A 118 0.27 -43.06 -16.93
CA VAL A 118 1.29 -43.01 -15.87
C VAL A 118 1.91 -44.40 -15.62
N VAL A 119 1.09 -45.47 -15.62
CA VAL A 119 1.56 -46.86 -15.41
C VAL A 119 2.45 -47.33 -16.57
N LYS A 120 2.24 -46.84 -17.79
CA LYS A 120 3.14 -47.16 -18.92
C LYS A 120 4.52 -46.49 -18.81
N ASN A 121 4.67 -45.43 -18.01
CA ASN A 121 5.86 -44.58 -18.06
C ASN A 121 6.71 -44.50 -16.78
N LYS A 122 6.36 -45.18 -15.68
CA LYS A 122 7.21 -45.20 -14.47
C LYS A 122 7.15 -46.51 -13.71
N ASN A 123 7.95 -47.47 -14.17
CA ASN A 123 8.54 -48.48 -13.30
C ASN A 123 9.69 -47.82 -12.50
N LYS A 124 9.37 -47.05 -11.45
CA LYS A 124 10.28 -46.77 -10.32
C LYS A 124 9.57 -46.03 -9.19
N VAL A 125 9.15 -46.83 -8.20
CA VAL A 125 9.24 -46.58 -6.75
C VAL A 125 8.29 -45.54 -6.12
N GLU A 126 7.31 -46.09 -5.40
CA GLU A 126 6.54 -45.58 -4.24
C GLU A 126 7.48 -45.12 -3.09
N ASP A 127 7.15 -44.38 -2.04
CA ASP A 127 5.92 -43.90 -1.44
C ASP A 127 6.33 -42.81 -0.42
N GLY A 128 5.42 -41.92 -0.01
CA GLY A 128 5.68 -41.04 1.14
C GLY A 128 4.83 -39.78 1.23
N VAL A 129 3.59 -39.93 1.67
CA VAL A 129 2.66 -38.87 2.08
C VAL A 129 3.20 -38.07 3.27
N VAL A 130 3.33 -36.74 3.13
CA VAL A 130 2.82 -35.74 4.09
C VAL A 130 2.53 -34.44 3.32
N VAL A 131 1.25 -34.07 3.25
CA VAL A 131 0.81 -32.78 2.73
C VAL A 131 1.21 -31.70 3.74
N SER A 132 2.32 -31.01 3.47
CA SER A 132 2.39 -29.59 3.81
C SER A 132 1.87 -28.84 2.59
N SER A 133 0.71 -28.23 2.75
CA SER A 133 0.14 -27.31 1.76
C SER A 133 1.15 -26.19 1.57
N GLY A 134 1.90 -26.21 0.47
CA GLY A 134 2.75 -25.10 0.08
C GLY A 134 1.90 -23.84 0.06
N ALA A 135 2.27 -22.86 0.88
CA ALA A 135 1.74 -21.51 0.84
C ALA A 135 1.86 -21.02 -0.61
N LYS A 136 0.72 -20.94 -1.31
CA LYS A 136 0.68 -20.22 -2.57
C LYS A 136 0.67 -18.75 -2.20
N ASN A 137 1.84 -18.11 -2.24
CA ASN A 137 1.99 -16.66 -2.12
C ASN A 137 1.03 -16.01 -3.12
N ARG A 138 0.06 -15.25 -2.63
CA ARG A 138 -0.95 -14.58 -3.44
C ARG A 138 -0.42 -13.22 -3.86
N GLN A 139 -0.84 -12.80 -5.05
CA GLN A 139 -0.44 -11.54 -5.66
C GLN A 139 -1.66 -10.65 -5.78
N TYR A 140 -1.58 -9.43 -5.27
CA TYR A 140 -2.67 -8.46 -5.22
C TYR A 140 -2.23 -7.17 -5.90
N GLU A 141 -3.07 -6.60 -6.75
CA GLU A 141 -2.80 -5.30 -7.38
C GLU A 141 -3.59 -4.22 -6.63
N LEU A 142 -2.85 -3.23 -6.12
CA LEU A 142 -3.39 -2.07 -5.43
C LEU A 142 -3.81 -1.01 -6.46
N SER A 143 -4.83 -0.23 -6.14
CA SER A 143 -5.33 0.85 -7.00
C SER A 143 -5.63 2.07 -6.14
N ASP A 144 -6.03 3.18 -6.76
CA ASP A 144 -6.48 4.38 -6.05
C ASP A 144 -7.72 4.14 -5.15
N LYS A 145 -8.40 2.99 -5.32
CA LYS A 145 -9.50 2.59 -4.45
C LYS A 145 -8.98 1.88 -3.20
N LYS A 146 -9.65 2.14 -2.08
CA LYS A 146 -9.45 1.44 -0.81
C LYS A 146 -9.45 -0.08 -1.02
N PHE A 147 -8.29 -0.70 -0.81
CA PHE A 147 -8.10 -2.15 -0.88
C PHE A 147 -8.36 -2.73 0.50
N VAL A 148 -9.35 -3.61 0.63
CA VAL A 148 -9.67 -4.28 1.90
C VAL A 148 -9.66 -5.78 1.67
N GLN A 149 -8.66 -6.47 2.20
CA GLN A 149 -8.52 -7.90 2.01
C GLN A 149 -7.72 -8.53 3.14
N ARG A 150 -8.00 -9.81 3.40
CA ARG A 150 -7.17 -10.65 4.26
C ARG A 150 -5.95 -11.16 3.51
N VAL A 151 -4.77 -10.79 4.01
CA VAL A 151 -3.45 -11.13 3.48
C VAL A 151 -2.72 -12.07 4.43
N TYR A 152 -1.81 -12.86 3.88
CA TYR A 152 -1.03 -13.87 4.58
C TYR A 152 0.46 -13.60 4.38
N LYS A 153 1.29 -14.17 5.27
CA LYS A 153 2.74 -14.11 5.15
C LYS A 153 3.21 -14.60 3.78
N GLY A 154 4.05 -13.80 3.13
CA GLY A 154 4.58 -14.08 1.79
C GLY A 154 3.69 -13.59 0.64
N ASP A 155 2.49 -13.06 0.92
CA ASP A 155 1.67 -12.40 -0.10
C ASP A 155 2.38 -11.12 -0.59
N GLN A 156 2.17 -10.80 -1.87
CA GLN A 156 2.77 -9.66 -2.54
C GLN A 156 1.70 -8.68 -2.99
N LEU A 157 1.90 -7.41 -2.69
CA LEU A 157 1.04 -6.28 -3.08
C LEU A 157 1.79 -5.45 -4.13
N PHE A 158 1.20 -5.28 -5.30
CA PHE A 158 1.77 -4.52 -6.41
C PHE A 158 1.09 -3.18 -6.51
N ILE A 159 1.87 -2.10 -6.53
CA ILE A 159 1.37 -0.77 -6.85
C ILE A 159 1.70 -0.51 -8.33
N PRO A 160 0.68 -0.38 -9.22
CA PRO A 160 0.90 -0.03 -10.61
C PRO A 160 1.35 1.43 -10.72
N THR A 161 2.45 1.66 -11.43
CA THR A 161 2.99 3.00 -11.69
C THR A 161 2.71 3.41 -13.14
N GLU A 162 2.57 4.71 -13.42
CA GLU A 162 2.22 5.24 -14.76
C GLU A 162 3.21 4.87 -15.89
N ASN A 163 4.45 4.50 -15.56
CA ASN A 163 5.52 4.15 -16.51
C ASN A 163 5.85 2.64 -16.56
N ASP A 164 4.87 1.76 -16.37
CA ASP A 164 5.03 0.28 -16.45
C ASP A 164 5.94 -0.33 -15.35
N GLY A 165 6.32 0.48 -14.35
CA GLY A 165 6.97 0.06 -13.12
C GLY A 165 5.97 -0.54 -12.13
N LYS A 166 6.42 -1.50 -11.32
CA LYS A 166 5.64 -2.10 -10.23
C LYS A 166 6.44 -2.04 -8.94
N ILE A 167 5.94 -1.33 -7.94
CA ILE A 167 6.47 -1.44 -6.58
C ILE A 167 5.88 -2.70 -5.96
N ILE A 168 6.75 -3.58 -5.44
CA ILE A 168 6.36 -4.84 -4.82
C ILE A 168 6.52 -4.65 -3.31
N LEU A 169 5.42 -4.77 -2.58
CA LEU A 169 5.42 -4.84 -1.13
C LEU A 169 5.18 -6.30 -0.73
N THR A 170 5.95 -6.83 0.21
CA THR A 170 5.81 -8.22 0.65
C THR A 170 5.30 -8.26 2.09
N VAL A 171 4.26 -9.04 2.34
CA VAL A 171 3.75 -9.25 3.70
C VAL A 171 4.74 -10.12 4.47
N ARG A 172 5.39 -9.52 5.47
CA ARG A 172 6.46 -10.14 6.25
C ARG A 172 5.89 -10.95 7.41
N ASP A 173 5.02 -10.32 8.21
CA ASP A 173 4.49 -10.91 9.44
C ASP A 173 3.00 -10.61 9.60
N THR A 174 2.26 -11.57 10.13
CA THR A 174 0.79 -11.48 10.36
C THR A 174 0.41 -11.96 11.76
N LEU A 175 1.36 -11.98 12.69
CA LEU A 175 1.19 -12.42 14.07
C LEU A 175 1.41 -11.24 15.02
N SER A 176 0.36 -10.89 15.79
CA SER A 176 0.32 -9.77 16.76
C SER A 176 0.46 -8.36 16.17
N ALA A 177 1.32 -8.18 15.17
CA ALA A 177 1.45 -6.95 14.39
C ALA A 177 1.56 -7.29 12.90
N PHE A 178 1.05 -6.41 12.06
CA PHE A 178 1.14 -6.54 10.60
C PHE A 178 2.48 -5.96 10.14
N GLY A 179 3.36 -6.82 9.63
CA GLY A 179 4.65 -6.43 9.08
C GLY A 179 4.61 -6.38 7.55
N ILE A 180 5.00 -5.26 6.97
CA ILE A 180 5.12 -5.09 5.51
C ILE A 180 6.54 -4.69 5.14
N ASP A 181 7.12 -5.41 4.17
CA ASP A 181 8.42 -5.11 3.59
C ASP A 181 8.22 -4.16 2.40
N THR A 182 8.81 -2.98 2.49
CA THR A 182 8.76 -1.93 1.48
C THR A 182 10.19 -1.57 1.05
N PRO A 183 10.40 -0.93 -0.11
CA PRO A 183 11.73 -0.49 -0.53
C PRO A 183 12.44 0.41 0.50
N SER A 184 11.69 1.23 1.25
CA SER A 184 12.22 2.08 2.33
C SER A 184 12.50 1.35 3.64
N GLY A 185 12.08 0.09 3.77
CA GLY A 185 12.28 -0.73 4.96
C GLY A 185 11.03 -1.48 5.42
N VAL A 186 11.15 -2.13 6.59
CA VAL A 186 10.06 -2.91 7.18
C VAL A 186 9.26 -2.04 8.13
N TYR A 187 7.96 -1.98 7.91
CA TYR A 187 7.02 -1.29 8.79
C TYR A 187 6.16 -2.29 9.55
N TYR A 188 5.95 -2.01 10.83
CA TYR A 188 5.05 -2.79 11.69
C TYR A 188 3.88 -1.91 12.12
N ILE A 189 2.67 -2.45 12.00
CA ILE A 189 1.43 -1.75 12.31
C ILE A 189 0.62 -2.64 13.26
N GLU A 190 0.18 -2.09 14.38
CA GLU A 190 -0.57 -2.82 15.40
C GLU A 190 -2.05 -2.97 15.04
N LEU A 191 -2.76 -3.83 15.78
CA LEU A 191 -4.20 -4.01 15.63
C LEU A 191 -4.95 -2.70 15.92
N ALA A 192 -5.86 -2.32 15.03
CA ALA A 192 -6.64 -1.08 15.08
C ALA A 192 -5.80 0.21 15.01
N GLU A 193 -4.55 0.11 14.55
CA GLU A 193 -3.71 1.26 14.23
C GLU A 193 -3.86 1.65 12.75
N GLU A 194 -3.87 2.96 12.49
CA GLU A 194 -3.73 3.55 11.17
C GLU A 194 -2.36 4.17 11.06
N SER A 195 -1.55 3.69 10.11
CA SER A 195 -0.19 4.18 9.87
C SER A 195 -0.08 4.80 8.49
N GLU A 196 0.48 6.00 8.43
CA GLU A 196 0.94 6.61 7.19
C GLU A 196 2.35 6.09 6.87
N LEU A 197 2.54 5.55 5.67
CA LEU A 197 3.78 4.92 5.22
C LEU A 197 4.38 5.70 4.05
N ASP A 198 5.67 5.96 4.16
CA ASP A 198 6.52 6.43 3.08
C ASP A 198 7.20 5.21 2.43
N ILE A 199 6.86 4.94 1.17
CA ILE A 199 7.28 3.73 0.45
C ILE A 199 8.55 3.99 -0.36
N ASN A 200 8.83 5.25 -0.71
CA ASN A 200 9.91 5.64 -1.61
C ASN A 200 11.07 6.39 -0.91
N GLY A 201 10.89 6.80 0.36
CA GLY A 201 11.89 7.46 1.19
C GLY A 201 12.03 8.96 0.93
N ASP A 202 11.04 9.60 0.31
CA ASP A 202 11.04 11.04 0.00
C ASP A 202 10.52 11.91 1.16
N ASN A 203 10.22 11.31 2.31
CA ASN A 203 9.57 11.92 3.48
C ASN A 203 8.13 12.40 3.23
N ALA A 204 7.46 11.93 2.17
CA ALA A 204 6.04 12.08 1.95
C ALA A 204 5.32 10.73 2.17
N SER A 205 4.14 10.79 2.79
CA SER A 205 3.35 9.59 3.02
C SER A 205 2.59 9.19 1.74
N ASP A 206 3.03 8.08 1.13
CA ASP A 206 2.46 7.52 -0.10
C ASP A 206 1.20 6.67 0.14
N MET A 207 1.09 6.08 1.32
CA MET A 207 0.08 5.07 1.62
C MET A 207 -0.41 5.19 3.06
N ILE A 208 -1.68 4.87 3.26
CA ILE A 208 -2.28 4.69 4.57
C ILE A 208 -2.66 3.22 4.71
N VAL A 209 -2.20 2.59 5.78
CA VAL A 209 -2.51 1.19 6.10
C VAL A 209 -3.19 1.12 7.45
N TYR A 210 -4.33 0.44 7.48
CA TYR A 210 -5.09 0.17 8.69
C TYR A 210 -5.29 -1.33 8.88
N VAL A 211 -5.05 -1.84 10.09
CA VAL A 211 -5.22 -3.27 10.41
C VAL A 211 -6.53 -3.46 11.16
N SER A 212 -7.52 -4.10 10.52
CA SER A 212 -8.84 -4.34 11.12
C SER A 212 -8.89 -5.59 12.01
N ASP A 213 -8.16 -6.64 11.62
CA ASP A 213 -8.13 -7.90 12.35
C ASP A 213 -6.76 -8.57 12.18
N ILE A 214 -6.18 -9.04 13.28
CA ILE A 214 -4.94 -9.81 13.29
C ILE A 214 -4.92 -10.77 14.47
N SER A 215 -4.38 -11.95 14.23
CA SER A 215 -4.27 -13.01 15.23
C SER A 215 -3.03 -12.79 16.11
N SER A 216 -3.20 -12.87 17.43
CA SER A 216 -2.09 -12.86 18.40
C SER A 216 -1.50 -14.24 18.68
N THR A 217 -2.16 -15.31 18.24
CA THR A 217 -1.85 -16.70 18.64
C THR A 217 -1.48 -17.64 17.50
N ASP A 218 -1.86 -17.30 16.27
CA ASP A 218 -1.73 -18.16 15.09
C ASP A 218 -1.52 -17.31 13.83
N GLU A 219 -0.33 -17.39 13.26
CA GLU A 219 0.10 -16.66 12.05
C GLU A 219 -0.65 -17.12 10.79
N SER A 220 -1.16 -18.36 10.78
CA SER A 220 -1.85 -18.91 9.60
C SER A 220 -3.22 -18.26 9.33
N ARG A 221 -3.78 -17.54 10.32
CA ARG A 221 -5.06 -16.82 10.19
C ARG A 221 -4.95 -15.54 9.37
N GLY A 222 -3.74 -15.08 9.07
CA GLY A 222 -3.47 -13.86 8.32
C GLY A 222 -3.90 -12.58 9.05
N ALA A 223 -3.74 -11.46 8.37
CA ALA A 223 -4.17 -10.14 8.82
C ALA A 223 -5.17 -9.55 7.81
N GLU A 224 -6.24 -8.95 8.30
CA GLU A 224 -7.14 -8.15 7.48
C GLU A 224 -6.68 -6.71 7.49
N VAL A 225 -6.35 -6.21 6.30
CA VAL A 225 -5.78 -4.88 6.11
C VAL A 225 -6.61 -4.07 5.15
N SER A 226 -6.66 -2.78 5.44
CA SER A 226 -7.25 -1.74 4.63
C SER A 226 -6.14 -0.82 4.17
N ILE A 227 -5.86 -0.80 2.87
CA ILE A 227 -4.80 -0.02 2.26
C ILE A 227 -5.41 1.04 1.35
N LEU A 228 -4.97 2.28 1.49
CA LEU A 228 -5.35 3.40 0.63
C LEU A 228 -4.09 4.10 0.12
N LEU A 229 -3.96 4.25 -1.20
CA LEU A 229 -2.90 5.03 -1.81
C LEU A 229 -3.27 6.51 -1.76
N ARG A 230 -2.33 7.38 -1.36
CA ARG A 230 -2.51 8.84 -1.42
C ARG A 230 -2.13 9.29 -2.84
N HIS A 231 -3.03 10.02 -3.50
CA HIS A 231 -2.82 10.51 -4.87
C HIS A 231 -1.57 11.41 -4.89
N GLY A 232 -0.60 11.11 -5.75
CA GLY A 232 0.72 11.75 -5.71
C GLY A 232 1.91 10.81 -5.71
N VAL A 233 1.72 9.50 -5.96
CA VAL A 233 2.81 8.53 -6.27
C VAL A 233 3.42 8.85 -7.64
N ALA A 234 3.84 10.10 -7.83
CA ALA A 234 4.85 10.49 -8.78
C ALA A 234 6.16 10.04 -8.13
N VAL A 235 6.48 8.76 -8.31
CA VAL A 235 7.82 8.28 -8.03
C VAL A 235 8.73 9.05 -8.98
N GLU A 236 9.43 10.06 -8.46
CA GLU A 236 10.74 10.38 -9.00
C GLU A 236 11.49 9.07 -8.94
N THR A 237 11.55 8.42 -10.10
CA THR A 237 12.20 7.13 -10.23
C THR A 237 13.60 7.29 -9.66
N SER A 238 13.83 6.77 -8.47
CA SER A 238 15.17 6.53 -8.01
C SER A 238 15.69 5.25 -8.67
N VAL A 239 15.49 5.11 -9.99
CA VAL A 239 16.60 4.57 -10.78
C VAL A 239 17.60 5.71 -10.80
N VAL A 240 18.80 5.43 -10.29
CA VAL A 240 19.95 6.23 -10.67
C VAL A 240 19.93 6.29 -12.19
N ALA A 241 19.88 7.50 -12.76
CA ALA A 241 19.92 7.66 -14.21
C ALA A 241 21.11 6.84 -14.72
N ALA A 242 20.88 5.94 -15.68
CA ALA A 242 21.93 5.04 -16.17
C ALA A 242 23.15 5.77 -16.72
N GLU A 243 23.01 7.08 -16.97
CA GLU A 243 24.03 8.04 -17.38
C GLU A 243 25.00 8.44 -16.25
N ASP A 244 24.61 8.30 -14.98
CA ASP A 244 25.42 8.66 -13.80
C ASP A 244 26.18 7.47 -13.18
N ILE A 245 25.90 6.23 -13.61
CA ILE A 245 26.55 5.03 -13.08
C ILE A 245 27.81 4.73 -13.91
N PRO A 246 29.01 4.80 -13.32
CA PRO A 246 30.23 4.52 -14.06
C PRO A 246 30.28 3.05 -14.51
N PHE A 247 30.74 2.82 -15.74
CA PHE A 247 31.01 1.46 -16.21
C PHE A 247 32.20 0.87 -15.45
N ALA A 248 32.19 -0.44 -15.18
CA ALA A 248 33.30 -1.15 -14.55
C ALA A 248 34.63 -0.97 -15.31
N SER A 249 34.57 -0.71 -16.62
CA SER A 249 35.72 -0.38 -17.46
C SER A 249 36.27 1.04 -17.27
N GLU A 250 35.46 1.98 -16.78
CA GLU A 250 35.84 3.37 -16.44
C GLU A 250 36.33 3.48 -14.99
N VAL A 251 35.89 2.58 -14.11
CA VAL A 251 36.50 2.32 -12.80
C VAL A 251 37.82 1.55 -12.98
N LYS A 252 38.72 2.05 -13.84
CA LYS A 252 40.15 1.79 -13.73
C LYS A 252 40.70 2.62 -12.56
N SER A 253 40.20 2.37 -11.36
CA SER A 253 40.90 2.82 -10.15
C SER A 253 42.06 1.88 -9.92
N SER A 254 43.24 2.44 -9.64
CA SER A 254 44.43 1.73 -9.19
C SER A 254 44.24 0.96 -7.85
N HIS A 255 43.01 0.86 -7.35
CA HIS A 255 42.67 0.40 -6.02
C HIS A 255 41.73 -0.81 -6.08
N PRO A 256 41.93 -1.82 -5.21
CA PRO A 256 41.06 -2.98 -5.11
C PRO A 256 39.65 -2.57 -4.67
N TYR A 257 38.64 -3.25 -5.21
CA TYR A 257 37.25 -3.10 -4.77
C TYR A 257 36.66 -4.44 -4.37
N LYS A 258 35.78 -4.42 -3.36
CA LYS A 258 35.04 -5.59 -2.88
C LYS A 258 33.59 -5.49 -3.35
N VAL A 259 33.12 -6.52 -4.05
CA VAL A 259 31.70 -6.62 -4.43
C VAL A 259 30.90 -7.11 -3.24
N ILE A 260 29.91 -6.34 -2.81
CA ILE A 260 29.05 -6.69 -1.67
C ILE A 260 27.67 -7.18 -2.11
N HIS A 261 27.16 -6.70 -3.24
CA HIS A 261 25.85 -7.10 -3.76
C HIS A 261 25.80 -6.98 -5.30
N GLU A 262 24.98 -7.81 -5.95
CA GLU A 262 24.76 -7.79 -7.40
C GLU A 262 23.26 -7.85 -7.69
N ASP A 263 22.80 -7.00 -8.61
CA ASP A 263 21.40 -6.93 -9.04
C ASP A 263 21.30 -6.55 -10.54
N ASN A 264 20.13 -6.73 -11.12
CA ASN A 264 19.80 -6.34 -12.50
C ASN A 264 19.49 -4.84 -12.63
N ARG A 265 19.38 -4.09 -11.53
CA ARG A 265 19.18 -2.64 -11.51
C ARG A 265 19.96 -1.98 -10.37
N ALA A 266 20.37 -0.73 -10.56
CA ALA A 266 20.88 0.10 -9.47
C ALA A 266 19.73 0.89 -8.83
N TYR A 267 19.77 1.00 -7.50
CA TYR A 267 18.74 1.65 -6.69
C TYR A 267 19.39 2.26 -5.42
N PRO A 268 18.75 3.24 -4.77
CA PRO A 268 19.26 3.81 -3.53
C PRO A 268 19.46 2.75 -2.46
N PHE A 269 20.57 2.83 -1.76
CA PHE A 269 20.88 1.92 -0.67
C PHE A 269 21.07 2.73 0.62
N THR A 270 20.78 2.13 1.76
CA THR A 270 20.91 2.82 3.05
C THR A 270 22.21 2.42 3.71
N ILE A 271 22.89 3.38 4.32
CA ILE A 271 24.06 3.17 5.16
C ILE A 271 23.73 3.58 6.57
N ASN A 272 24.00 2.68 7.51
CA ASN A 272 23.95 2.95 8.93
C ASN A 272 25.35 2.81 9.52
N ALA A 273 25.90 3.89 10.06
CA ALA A 273 27.14 3.89 10.80
C ALA A 273 26.87 4.12 12.29
N SER A 274 27.39 3.23 13.14
CA SER A 274 27.30 3.36 14.59
C SER A 274 28.68 3.59 15.20
N PHE A 275 28.80 4.63 16.03
CA PHE A 275 30.07 5.08 16.58
C PHE A 275 30.27 4.53 18.00
N ARG A 276 31.38 3.81 18.20
CA ARG A 276 31.81 3.24 19.49
C ARG A 276 32.78 4.13 20.25
N GLY A 277 33.27 5.19 19.61
CA GLY A 277 34.25 6.12 20.15
C GLY A 277 34.31 7.40 19.31
N PRO A 278 35.16 8.35 19.70
CA PRO A 278 35.29 9.62 19.00
C PRO A 278 35.89 9.42 17.60
N CYS A 279 35.16 9.87 16.58
CA CYS A 279 35.60 9.84 15.19
C CYS A 279 35.17 11.14 14.50
N LEU A 280 36.14 11.86 13.93
CA LEU A 280 35.85 12.82 12.87
C LEU A 280 35.44 12.04 11.63
N PHE A 281 34.24 12.32 11.14
CA PHE A 281 33.61 11.63 10.02
C PHE A 281 33.18 12.66 9.00
N ARG A 282 33.60 12.47 7.75
CA ARG A 282 33.16 13.30 6.64
C ARG A 282 32.46 12.41 5.64
N ASP A 283 31.35 12.89 5.12
CA ASP A 283 30.54 12.19 4.13
C ASP A 283 30.33 13.07 2.91
N ARG A 284 30.24 12.43 1.75
CA ARG A 284 29.79 13.05 0.50
C ARG A 284 28.80 12.10 -0.15
N VAL A 285 27.53 12.44 -0.05
CA VAL A 285 26.44 11.69 -0.68
C VAL A 285 26.30 12.14 -2.13
N ASP A 286 26.42 11.23 -3.08
CA ASP A 286 26.33 11.51 -4.52
C ASP A 286 27.23 12.69 -4.96
N ASN A 287 26.66 13.69 -5.64
CA ASN A 287 27.35 14.89 -6.10
C ASN A 287 27.17 16.09 -5.14
N SER A 288 26.82 15.83 -3.87
CA SER A 288 26.67 16.89 -2.86
C SER A 288 28.03 17.44 -2.40
N GLN A 289 27.99 18.58 -1.70
CA GLN A 289 29.16 19.06 -0.98
C GLN A 289 29.44 18.14 0.21
N SER A 290 30.71 17.88 0.47
CA SER A 290 31.08 17.04 1.61
C SER A 290 30.80 17.75 2.92
N VAL A 291 30.13 17.07 3.84
CA VAL A 291 29.84 17.54 5.19
C VAL A 291 30.80 16.84 6.15
N GLU A 292 31.36 17.59 7.09
CA GLU A 292 32.24 17.06 8.13
C GLU A 292 31.56 17.21 9.48
N SER A 293 31.48 16.11 10.22
CA SER A 293 30.82 16.02 11.52
C SER A 293 31.68 15.24 12.50
N TYR A 294 31.59 15.61 13.77
CA TYR A 294 32.26 14.89 14.84
C TYR A 294 31.24 14.01 15.57
N PHE A 295 31.52 12.71 15.64
CA PHE A 295 30.66 11.75 16.31
C PHE A 295 31.36 11.16 17.54
N ALA A 296 30.59 11.00 18.61
CA ALA A 296 31.00 10.40 19.87
C ALA A 296 30.41 8.99 20.03
N ARG A 297 30.75 8.33 21.14
CA ARG A 297 30.25 6.99 21.44
C ARG A 297 28.73 6.99 21.62
N GLY A 298 28.04 6.15 20.86
CA GLY A 298 26.59 5.98 20.90
C GLY A 298 25.87 6.74 19.78
N ASP A 299 26.57 7.62 19.07
CA ASP A 299 25.97 8.34 17.96
C ASP A 299 25.75 7.41 16.76
N LEU A 300 24.77 7.77 15.95
CA LEU A 300 24.37 7.07 14.74
C LEU A 300 24.40 8.04 13.57
N PHE A 301 24.87 7.58 12.42
CA PHE A 301 24.77 8.26 11.15
C PHE A 301 24.00 7.36 10.18
N THR A 302 23.00 7.93 9.52
CA THR A 302 22.22 7.24 8.49
C THR A 302 22.19 8.09 7.24
N ALA A 303 22.48 7.48 6.08
CA ALA A 303 22.40 8.14 4.79
C ALA A 303 21.86 7.18 3.73
N THR A 304 21.08 7.72 2.78
CA THR A 304 20.49 6.95 1.67
C THR A 304 20.97 7.52 0.33
N PRO A 305 22.23 7.26 -0.07
CA PRO A 305 22.75 7.67 -1.38
C PRO A 305 21.95 7.06 -2.52
N ARG A 306 21.77 7.83 -3.61
CA ARG A 306 21.15 7.30 -4.83
C ARG A 306 22.16 6.47 -5.61
N ASN A 307 23.32 7.04 -5.92
CA ASN A 307 24.37 6.43 -6.74
C ASN A 307 25.52 5.89 -5.89
N GLY A 308 25.98 6.71 -4.94
CA GLY A 308 27.09 6.35 -4.09
C GLY A 308 27.38 7.36 -3.00
N ILE A 309 28.23 6.97 -2.07
CA ILE A 309 28.72 7.83 -1.00
C ILE A 309 30.23 7.69 -0.91
N ARG A 310 30.89 8.76 -0.49
CA ARG A 310 32.28 8.70 -0.04
C ARG A 310 32.36 9.05 1.43
N LEU A 311 33.04 8.20 2.18
CA LEU A 311 33.23 8.32 3.61
C LEU A 311 34.70 8.52 3.93
N TRP A 312 35.00 9.49 4.78
CA TRP A 312 36.33 9.71 5.36
C TRP A 312 36.23 9.57 6.86
N MET A 313 37.10 8.76 7.43
CA MET A 313 37.00 8.34 8.82
C MET A 313 38.36 8.47 9.47
N SER A 314 38.46 9.31 10.50
CA SER A 314 39.71 9.50 11.24
C SER A 314 40.11 8.29 12.11
N ASN A 315 39.15 7.42 12.45
CA ASN A 315 39.40 6.22 13.24
C ASN A 315 38.41 5.10 12.88
N PHE A 316 38.78 4.31 11.88
CA PHE A 316 37.90 3.27 11.32
C PHE A 316 37.47 2.20 12.33
N ASN A 317 38.34 1.84 13.29
CA ASN A 317 38.02 0.87 14.35
C ASN A 317 36.82 1.29 15.23
N THR A 318 36.57 2.59 15.33
CA THR A 318 35.49 3.11 16.18
C THR A 318 34.13 3.13 15.50
N VAL A 319 34.03 2.79 14.22
CA VAL A 319 32.78 2.88 13.48
C VAL A 319 32.38 1.50 12.98
N LYS A 320 31.11 1.11 13.18
CA LYS A 320 30.52 -0.04 12.50
C LYS A 320 29.62 0.47 11.39
N ILE A 321 29.94 0.15 10.15
CA ILE A 321 29.12 0.49 8.99
C ILE A 321 28.34 -0.75 8.55
N THR A 322 27.04 -0.58 8.39
CA THR A 322 26.11 -1.58 7.86
C THR A 322 25.41 -0.97 6.64
N ILE A 323 25.54 -1.63 5.49
CA ILE A 323 24.87 -1.27 4.24
C ILE A 323 23.62 -2.12 4.11
N ILE A 324 22.49 -1.51 3.76
CA ILE A 324 21.22 -2.20 3.50
C ILE A 324 20.85 -2.00 2.04
N ALA A 325 20.77 -3.10 1.29
CA ALA A 325 20.39 -3.15 -0.12
C ALA A 325 19.52 -4.41 -0.37
N ASP A 326 18.39 -4.28 -1.06
CA ASP A 326 17.43 -5.38 -1.33
C ASP A 326 17.07 -6.20 -0.08
N SER A 327 16.75 -5.49 1.02
CA SER A 327 16.43 -6.07 2.33
C SER A 327 17.54 -6.96 2.95
N LYS A 328 18.76 -6.91 2.41
CA LYS A 328 19.95 -7.59 2.95
C LYS A 328 20.88 -6.57 3.60
N SER A 329 21.40 -6.93 4.76
CA SER A 329 22.39 -6.14 5.48
C SER A 329 23.79 -6.69 5.25
N PHE A 330 24.72 -5.82 4.89
CA PHE A 330 26.13 -6.10 4.68
C PHE A 330 26.96 -5.26 5.64
N ASP A 331 27.63 -5.93 6.59
CA ASP A 331 28.54 -5.26 7.51
C ASP A 331 29.91 -5.09 6.83
N LEU A 332 30.49 -3.89 6.91
CA LEU A 332 31.88 -3.67 6.48
C LEU A 332 32.85 -4.14 7.55
N ASP A 333 34.04 -4.54 7.09
CA ASP A 333 35.11 -4.97 7.96
C ASP A 333 35.60 -3.79 8.81
N ILE A 334 36.01 -4.05 10.05
CA ILE A 334 36.52 -3.02 10.97
C ILE A 334 38.04 -3.07 10.94
N GLY A 335 38.71 -1.95 10.67
CA GLY A 335 40.18 -1.91 10.62
C GLY A 335 40.86 -1.67 11.97
N ALA A 336 42.15 -1.38 11.92
CA ALA A 336 42.98 -1.21 13.12
C ALA A 336 42.70 0.10 13.85
N ALA A 337 42.98 0.13 15.17
CA ALA A 337 42.78 1.31 16.00
C ALA A 337 43.63 2.50 15.50
N GLY A 338 42.99 3.65 15.27
CA GLY A 338 43.68 4.87 14.83
C GLY A 338 44.02 4.91 13.34
N GLN A 339 43.60 3.91 12.56
CA GLN A 339 43.73 3.93 11.11
C GLN A 339 42.69 4.87 10.50
N ILE A 340 43.17 5.76 9.64
CA ILE A 340 42.32 6.60 8.79
C ILE A 340 41.91 5.74 7.59
N PHE A 341 40.68 5.87 7.12
CA PHE A 341 40.22 5.19 5.91
C PHE A 341 39.35 6.12 5.07
N VAL A 342 39.43 5.92 3.76
CA VAL A 342 38.55 6.53 2.78
C VAL A 342 37.88 5.43 1.97
N GLU A 343 36.56 5.32 2.09
CA GLU A 343 35.77 4.32 1.38
C GLU A 343 34.82 5.01 0.39
N ASP A 344 34.78 4.51 -0.85
CA ASP A 344 33.85 4.91 -1.89
C ASP A 344 32.88 3.76 -2.13
N ILE A 345 31.64 3.91 -1.68
CA ILE A 345 30.60 2.88 -1.80
C ILE A 345 29.66 3.33 -2.92
N LYS A 346 29.56 2.57 -4.01
CA LYS A 346 28.74 2.95 -5.15
C LYS A 346 28.33 1.79 -6.03
N TRP A 347 27.30 2.01 -6.83
CA TRP A 347 26.96 1.11 -7.93
C TRP A 347 27.96 1.24 -9.08
N ILE A 348 28.35 0.12 -9.66
CA ILE A 348 29.09 0.03 -10.92
C ILE A 348 28.33 -0.88 -11.88
N LYS A 349 28.40 -0.59 -13.17
CA LYS A 349 27.80 -1.41 -14.22
C LYS A 349 28.83 -2.33 -14.86
N ASP A 350 28.63 -3.64 -14.75
CA ASP A 350 29.55 -4.64 -15.31
C ASP A 350 29.29 -4.87 -16.81
N THR A 351 30.26 -5.46 -17.52
CA THR A 351 30.16 -5.78 -18.97
C THR A 351 29.02 -6.73 -19.30
N ASP A 352 28.59 -7.52 -18.31
CA ASP A 352 27.47 -8.46 -18.43
C ASP A 352 26.09 -7.79 -18.30
N GLY A 353 26.05 -6.46 -18.13
CA GLY A 353 24.82 -5.68 -18.00
C GLY A 353 24.20 -5.70 -16.60
N LYS A 354 24.82 -6.40 -15.65
CA LYS A 354 24.45 -6.39 -14.22
C LYS A 354 25.05 -5.20 -13.49
N TYR A 355 24.37 -4.75 -12.44
CA TYR A 355 24.85 -3.72 -11.53
C TYR A 355 25.45 -4.40 -10.29
N LYS A 356 26.60 -3.91 -9.86
CA LYS A 356 27.31 -4.40 -8.67
C LYS A 356 27.48 -3.25 -7.70
N LEU A 357 27.06 -3.44 -6.46
CA LEU A 357 27.36 -2.52 -5.37
C LEU A 357 28.74 -2.88 -4.85
N VAL A 358 29.66 -1.93 -4.92
CA VAL A 358 31.07 -2.14 -4.57
C VAL A 358 31.50 -1.16 -3.49
N VAL A 359 32.42 -1.65 -2.66
CA VAL A 359 33.19 -0.83 -1.72
C VAL A 359 34.59 -0.72 -2.29
N ILE A 360 35.03 0.51 -2.57
CA ILE A 360 36.37 0.81 -3.08
C ILE A 360 37.15 1.46 -1.95
N GLU A 361 38.25 0.84 -1.55
CA GLU A 361 39.21 1.42 -0.61
C GLU A 361 40.11 2.38 -1.39
N LEU A 362 40.14 3.66 -1.01
CA LEU A 362 40.90 4.69 -1.74
C LEU A 362 42.22 5.08 -1.06
N ASP A 363 42.64 4.32 -0.05
CA ASP A 363 43.77 4.61 0.84
C ASP A 363 45.07 3.88 0.45
#